data_AF-Q5FKA8-F1
#
_entry.id   AF-Q5FKA8-F1
#
_cell.length_a   1.000
_cell.length_b   1.000
_cell.length_c   1.000
_cell.angle_alpha   90.00
_cell.angle_beta   90.00
_cell.angle_gamma   90.00
#
_symmetry.space_group_name_H-M   'P 1'
#
loop_
_entity.id
_entity.type
_entity.pdbx_description
1 polymer ?
#
loop_
_entity_poly.entity_id
_entity_poly.type
_entity_poly.pdbx_seq_one_letter_code
_entity_poly.pdbx_strand_id
1 'polypeptide(L)'
;MIGQTDQNIVITYSANIQQVKILYVDEKGSEVSSMLLKGNTDQTVNVSYSVPDHWIAISGQDSPLQYTFKAKDNKNIVIRIGHKLEDQENDIHKIIRNVNIVNPDGSVAKVSQTAIFTRVHQRDEVTGEEVYGNWDKISQDFNAIDIPKIFGYTATSSVGKMTVTPDSQSENITITYTADIQNNKIVIIDDESHGSQINTVGFTGKTGKSIAWQVTIPENYDLAAGGKISGNYTFNAVNQIPIEVHVRHKHVQDDESKSVTRTIVTNLPGLDKSEIVQTVTFSRIIDKDLVDGN
;
A
#
# COMPACT_ATOMS: atom_id res chain seq x y z
N MET A 1 125.71 -19.11 -25.78
CA MET A 1 124.61 -18.56 -24.94
C MET A 1 123.95 -17.44 -25.72
N ILE A 2 122.67 -17.16 -25.40
CA ILE A 2 121.70 -16.24 -26.04
C ILE A 2 120.87 -16.98 -27.10
N GLY A 3 119.55 -17.15 -26.98
CA GLY A 3 118.62 -16.83 -25.90
C GLY A 3 117.26 -17.39 -26.32
N GLN A 4 116.59 -18.17 -25.48
CA GLN A 4 115.20 -18.53 -25.74
C GLN A 4 114.39 -17.23 -25.66
N THR A 5 113.63 -16.93 -26.71
CA THR A 5 112.69 -15.80 -26.72
C THR A 5 111.39 -16.24 -26.06
N ASP A 6 110.90 -15.42 -25.13
CA ASP A 6 109.63 -15.65 -24.45
C ASP A 6 108.49 -15.81 -25.46
N GLN A 7 107.71 -16.89 -25.33
CA GLN A 7 106.45 -17.05 -26.05
C GLN A 7 105.31 -16.50 -25.19
N ASN A 8 104.73 -15.38 -25.61
CA ASN A 8 103.47 -14.90 -25.06
C ASN A 8 102.30 -15.66 -25.72
N ILE A 9 101.77 -16.66 -25.01
CA ILE A 9 100.52 -17.32 -25.41
C ILE A 9 99.36 -16.49 -24.88
N VAL A 10 98.62 -15.84 -25.78
CA VAL A 10 97.37 -15.15 -25.45
C VAL A 10 96.24 -16.18 -25.51
N ILE A 11 95.66 -16.51 -24.36
CA ILE A 11 94.43 -17.33 -24.27
C ILE A 11 93.25 -16.37 -24.15
N THR A 12 92.33 -16.43 -25.11
CA THR A 12 91.07 -15.69 -25.07
C THR A 12 89.94 -16.61 -24.65
N TYR A 13 89.07 -16.14 -23.76
CA TYR A 13 87.85 -16.83 -23.36
C TYR A 13 86.63 -16.15 -23.98
N SER A 14 85.64 -16.95 -24.35
CA SER A 14 84.32 -16.47 -24.76
C SER A 14 83.32 -16.67 -23.63
N ALA A 15 82.46 -15.69 -23.38
CA ALA A 15 81.41 -15.80 -22.37
C ALA A 15 80.41 -16.90 -22.77
N ASN A 16 80.10 -17.80 -21.83
CA ASN A 16 79.15 -18.88 -22.05
C ASN A 16 77.71 -18.35 -22.06
N ILE A 17 76.85 -18.95 -22.87
CA ILE A 17 75.41 -18.70 -22.84
C ILE A 17 74.84 -19.21 -21.52
N GLN A 18 74.08 -18.36 -20.85
CA GLN A 18 73.29 -18.63 -19.67
C GLN A 18 71.80 -18.54 -20.02
N GLN A 19 70.96 -19.22 -19.24
CA GLN A 19 69.51 -19.14 -19.38
C GLN A 19 68.82 -19.17 -18.02
N VAL A 20 67.74 -18.39 -17.89
CA VAL A 20 66.81 -18.43 -16.76
C VAL A 20 65.38 -18.49 -17.28
N LYS A 21 64.44 -18.84 -16.39
CA LYS A 21 63.01 -18.70 -16.69
C LYS A 21 62.47 -17.38 -16.16
N ILE A 22 61.60 -16.76 -16.94
CA ILE A 22 60.56 -15.87 -16.43
C ILE A 22 59.37 -16.78 -16.11
N LEU A 23 59.09 -16.96 -14.82
CA LEU A 23 58.02 -17.80 -14.30
C LEU A 23 56.78 -16.93 -14.07
N TYR A 24 55.67 -17.31 -14.70
CA TYR A 24 54.37 -16.72 -14.40
C TYR A 24 53.68 -17.58 -13.36
N VAL A 25 53.41 -17.00 -12.19
CA VAL A 25 52.80 -17.73 -11.08
C VAL A 25 51.45 -17.11 -10.69
N ASP A 26 50.48 -17.97 -10.40
CA ASP A 26 49.18 -17.55 -9.88
C ASP A 26 49.28 -16.96 -8.46
N GLU A 27 48.15 -16.50 -7.90
CA GLU A 27 48.10 -15.96 -6.54
C GLU A 27 48.52 -16.96 -5.45
N LYS A 28 48.40 -18.27 -5.73
CA LYS A 28 48.78 -19.36 -4.82
C LYS A 28 50.26 -19.75 -4.98
N GLY A 29 50.97 -19.18 -5.95
CA GLY A 29 52.37 -19.45 -6.27
C GLY A 29 52.60 -20.64 -7.22
N SER A 30 51.54 -21.17 -7.84
CA SER A 30 51.64 -22.26 -8.82
C SER A 30 52.16 -21.73 -10.16
N GLU A 31 53.06 -22.46 -10.82
CA GLU A 31 53.52 -22.12 -12.19
C GLU A 31 52.35 -22.31 -13.18
N VAL A 32 51.93 -21.22 -13.81
CA VAL A 32 50.93 -21.21 -14.89
C VAL A 32 51.62 -21.43 -16.23
N SER A 33 52.73 -20.74 -16.44
CA SER A 33 53.54 -20.82 -17.66
C SER A 33 54.94 -20.28 -17.40
N SER A 34 55.86 -20.50 -18.33
CA SER A 34 57.19 -19.89 -18.28
C SER A 34 57.76 -19.62 -19.65
N MET A 35 58.65 -18.62 -19.74
CA MET A 35 59.45 -18.34 -20.93
C MET A 35 60.95 -18.28 -20.60
N LEU A 36 61.80 -18.60 -21.58
CA LEU A 36 63.25 -18.54 -21.41
C LEU A 36 63.78 -17.14 -21.70
N LEU A 37 64.63 -16.65 -20.80
CA LEU A 37 65.49 -15.48 -21.03
C LEU A 37 66.92 -15.98 -21.14
N LYS A 38 67.61 -15.61 -22.23
CA LYS A 38 68.97 -16.04 -22.53
C LYS A 38 69.90 -14.84 -22.67
N GLY A 39 71.15 -15.03 -22.29
CA GLY A 39 72.21 -14.05 -22.46
C GLY A 39 73.55 -14.66 -22.07
N ASN A 40 74.65 -14.04 -22.46
CA ASN A 40 75.98 -14.49 -22.10
C ASN A 40 76.31 -14.12 -20.64
N THR A 41 77.24 -14.84 -20.01
CA THR A 41 77.77 -14.45 -18.69
C THR A 41 78.23 -12.99 -18.67
N ASP A 42 77.88 -12.27 -17.60
CA ASP A 42 78.06 -10.83 -17.35
C ASP A 42 77.29 -9.89 -18.30
N GLN A 43 76.52 -10.43 -19.26
CA GLN A 43 75.62 -9.63 -20.08
C GLN A 43 74.41 -9.16 -19.26
N THR A 44 74.07 -7.89 -19.40
CA THR A 44 72.79 -7.32 -18.93
C THR A 44 71.84 -7.20 -20.11
N VAL A 45 70.64 -7.75 -19.97
CA VAL A 45 69.58 -7.68 -20.98
C VAL A 45 68.34 -6.99 -20.41
N ASN A 46 67.55 -6.36 -21.26
CA ASN A 46 66.23 -5.88 -20.87
C ASN A 46 65.28 -7.07 -20.68
N VAL A 47 64.45 -6.99 -19.65
CA VAL A 47 63.42 -7.98 -19.37
C VAL A 47 62.12 -7.44 -19.94
N SER A 48 61.67 -8.03 -21.04
CA SER A 48 60.35 -7.80 -21.62
C SER A 48 59.53 -9.08 -21.53
N TYR A 49 58.28 -8.98 -21.11
CA TYR A 49 57.39 -10.12 -20.96
C TYR A 49 55.96 -9.77 -21.37
N SER A 50 55.21 -10.79 -21.78
CA SER A 50 53.77 -10.75 -21.98
C SER A 50 53.16 -11.88 -21.17
N VAL A 51 52.13 -11.56 -20.37
CA VAL A 51 51.42 -12.58 -19.61
C VAL A 51 50.60 -13.49 -20.54
N PRO A 52 50.29 -14.74 -20.14
CA PRO A 52 49.45 -15.64 -20.94
C PRO A 52 48.05 -15.07 -21.21
N ASP A 53 47.40 -15.54 -22.27
CA ASP A 53 46.01 -15.19 -22.59
C ASP A 53 45.09 -15.46 -21.39
N HIS A 54 44.12 -14.56 -21.14
CA HIS A 54 43.18 -14.60 -20.00
C HIS A 54 43.78 -14.29 -18.63
N TRP A 55 45.06 -13.89 -18.56
CA TRP A 55 45.73 -13.46 -17.33
C TRP A 55 46.14 -11.98 -17.39
N ILE A 56 46.29 -11.37 -16.23
CA ILE A 56 46.80 -10.01 -16.06
C ILE A 56 47.96 -9.99 -15.06
N ALA A 57 48.95 -9.12 -15.26
CA ALA A 57 49.99 -8.90 -14.27
C ALA A 57 49.40 -8.18 -13.05
N ILE A 58 49.68 -8.70 -11.85
CA ILE A 58 49.24 -8.04 -10.61
C ILE A 58 49.95 -6.68 -10.49
N SER A 59 49.15 -5.61 -10.34
CA SER A 59 49.66 -4.25 -10.24
C SER A 59 50.50 -4.04 -8.97
N GLY A 60 51.58 -3.27 -9.07
CA GLY A 60 52.40 -2.90 -7.91
C GLY A 60 53.39 -3.96 -7.46
N GLN A 61 53.53 -5.07 -8.18
CA GLN A 61 54.61 -6.02 -7.97
C GLN A 61 55.95 -5.43 -8.45
N ASP A 62 57.04 -5.78 -7.76
CA ASP A 62 58.39 -5.44 -8.22
C ASP A 62 58.79 -6.38 -9.37
N SER A 63 58.81 -5.83 -10.58
CA SER A 63 59.18 -6.56 -11.80
C SER A 63 60.49 -5.98 -12.35
N PRO A 64 61.58 -6.77 -12.37
CA PRO A 64 62.87 -6.27 -12.82
C PRO A 64 62.81 -5.91 -14.31
N LEU A 65 63.25 -4.70 -14.66
CA LEU A 65 63.32 -4.24 -16.06
C LEU A 65 64.58 -4.73 -16.79
N GLN A 66 65.58 -5.19 -16.03
CA GLN A 66 66.84 -5.70 -16.56
C GLN A 66 67.29 -6.93 -15.77
N TYR A 67 68.06 -7.79 -16.43
CA TYR A 67 68.64 -8.99 -15.83
C TYR A 67 70.10 -9.15 -16.25
N THR A 68 71.00 -9.29 -15.27
CA THR A 68 72.42 -9.56 -15.49
C THR A 68 72.73 -11.03 -15.23
N PHE A 69 73.22 -11.73 -16.25
CA PHE A 69 73.55 -13.15 -16.15
C PHE A 69 74.85 -13.39 -15.40
N LYS A 70 74.83 -14.28 -14.42
CA LYS A 70 76.00 -14.71 -13.64
C LYS A 70 76.57 -16.02 -14.19
N ALA A 71 77.83 -16.33 -13.88
CA ALA A 71 78.44 -17.62 -14.23
C ALA A 71 77.80 -18.81 -13.51
N LYS A 72 77.20 -18.57 -12.33
CA LYS A 72 76.48 -19.55 -11.50
C LYS A 72 75.39 -18.85 -10.69
N ASP A 73 74.49 -19.64 -10.09
CA ASP A 73 73.47 -19.17 -9.15
C ASP A 73 72.49 -18.12 -9.72
N ASN A 74 72.26 -18.16 -11.03
CA ASN A 74 71.20 -17.38 -11.68
C ASN A 74 69.83 -17.71 -11.07
N LYS A 75 68.99 -16.70 -10.89
CA LYS A 75 67.65 -16.85 -10.31
C LYS A 75 66.60 -16.60 -11.39
N ASN A 76 65.54 -17.40 -11.35
CA ASN A 76 64.38 -17.15 -12.20
C ASN A 76 63.73 -15.83 -11.80
N ILE A 77 63.20 -15.12 -12.78
CA ILE A 77 62.34 -13.96 -12.58
C ILE A 77 60.94 -14.50 -12.31
N VAL A 78 60.25 -13.98 -11.31
CA VAL A 78 58.88 -14.39 -10.97
C VAL A 78 57.95 -13.22 -11.22
N ILE A 79 56.97 -13.42 -12.10
CA ILE A 79 55.90 -12.47 -12.37
C ILE A 79 54.61 -13.06 -11.83
N ARG A 80 53.99 -12.36 -10.87
CA ARG A 80 52.70 -12.75 -10.31
C ARG A 80 51.58 -12.29 -11.22
N ILE A 81 50.66 -13.20 -11.53
CA ILE A 81 49.53 -12.96 -12.40
C ILE A 81 48.22 -13.30 -11.71
N GLY A 82 47.18 -12.54 -12.02
CA GLY A 82 45.81 -12.77 -11.60
C GLY A 82 44.94 -13.08 -12.81
N HIS A 83 43.72 -13.57 -12.56
CA HIS A 83 42.76 -13.83 -13.62
C HIS A 83 42.29 -12.51 -14.23
N LYS A 84 42.13 -12.48 -15.56
CA LYS A 84 41.47 -11.39 -16.24
C LYS A 84 39.96 -11.53 -16.05
N LEU A 85 39.33 -10.47 -15.56
CA LEU A 85 37.87 -10.38 -15.46
C LEU A 85 37.33 -9.57 -16.64
N GLU A 86 36.34 -10.12 -17.33
CA GLU A 86 35.64 -9.46 -18.42
C GLU A 86 34.29 -8.91 -17.94
N ASP A 87 34.10 -7.60 -18.09
CA ASP A 87 32.83 -6.94 -17.75
C ASP A 87 31.67 -7.52 -18.58
N GLN A 88 30.62 -7.93 -17.88
CA GLN A 88 29.35 -8.32 -18.46
C GLN A 88 28.32 -7.19 -18.27
N GLU A 89 27.11 -7.38 -18.78
CA GLU A 89 26.00 -6.51 -18.40
C GLU A 89 25.74 -6.64 -16.90
N ASN A 90 25.71 -5.50 -16.21
CA ASN A 90 25.46 -5.44 -14.78
C ASN A 90 24.15 -6.14 -14.41
N ASP A 91 24.15 -6.84 -13.29
CA ASP A 91 22.97 -7.47 -12.75
C ASP A 91 22.07 -6.41 -12.09
N ILE A 92 20.79 -6.38 -12.47
CA ILE A 92 19.82 -5.38 -12.05
C ILE A 92 18.59 -6.09 -11.45
N HIS A 93 18.36 -5.85 -10.16
CA HIS A 93 17.15 -6.29 -9.48
C HIS A 93 16.19 -5.12 -9.27
N LYS A 94 14.93 -5.30 -9.69
CA LYS A 94 13.85 -4.32 -9.50
C LYS A 94 12.80 -4.88 -8.56
N ILE A 95 12.63 -4.22 -7.42
CA ILE A 95 11.55 -4.52 -6.48
C ILE A 95 10.46 -3.49 -6.67
N ILE A 96 9.24 -3.94 -6.95
CA ILE A 96 8.11 -3.09 -7.27
C ILE A 96 7.01 -3.30 -6.23
N ARG A 97 6.49 -2.20 -5.70
CA ARG A 97 5.27 -2.19 -4.88
C ARG A 97 4.16 -1.49 -5.65
N ASN A 98 3.16 -2.25 -6.07
CA ASN A 98 1.95 -1.70 -6.69
C ASN A 98 0.82 -1.66 -5.68
N VAL A 99 0.12 -0.53 -5.62
CA VAL A 99 -1.07 -0.34 -4.79
C VAL A 99 -2.24 0.08 -5.68
N ASN A 100 -3.29 -0.74 -5.69
CA ASN A 100 -4.56 -0.46 -6.35
C ASN A 100 -5.58 -0.02 -5.31
N ILE A 101 -6.08 1.21 -5.39
CA ILE A 101 -7.12 1.73 -4.51
C ILE A 101 -8.43 1.73 -5.30
N VAL A 102 -9.35 0.84 -4.95
CA VAL A 102 -10.67 0.69 -5.58
C VAL A 102 -11.68 1.50 -4.78
N ASN A 103 -12.14 2.61 -5.36
CA ASN A 103 -13.11 3.50 -4.74
C ASN A 103 -14.52 2.88 -4.73
N PRO A 104 -15.45 3.38 -3.89
CA PRO A 104 -16.82 2.88 -3.83
C PRO A 104 -17.61 2.96 -5.15
N ASP A 105 -17.27 3.91 -6.03
CA ASP A 105 -17.87 4.05 -7.36
C ASP A 105 -17.31 3.08 -8.41
N GLY A 106 -16.32 2.25 -8.02
CA GLY A 106 -15.64 1.29 -8.89
C GLY A 106 -14.42 1.86 -9.62
N SER A 107 -14.14 3.17 -9.52
CA SER A 107 -12.92 3.75 -10.08
C SER A 107 -11.68 3.23 -9.35
N VAL A 108 -10.57 3.06 -10.07
CA VAL A 108 -9.33 2.49 -9.52
C VAL A 108 -8.18 3.48 -9.69
N ALA A 109 -7.63 3.96 -8.57
CA ALA A 109 -6.38 4.71 -8.56
C ALA A 109 -5.20 3.72 -8.38
N LYS A 110 -4.14 3.89 -9.18
CA LYS A 110 -2.96 3.03 -9.12
C LYS A 110 -1.74 3.84 -8.72
N VAL A 111 -1.02 3.37 -7.71
CA VAL A 111 0.24 3.95 -7.24
C VAL A 111 1.31 2.87 -7.33
N SER A 112 2.49 3.20 -7.85
CA SER A 112 3.62 2.28 -7.93
C SER A 112 4.88 2.93 -7.36
N GLN A 113 5.66 2.14 -6.62
CA GLN A 113 6.99 2.50 -6.15
C GLN A 113 7.98 1.44 -6.62
N THR A 114 9.20 1.86 -6.94
CA THR A 114 10.23 0.98 -7.48
C THR A 114 11.55 1.24 -6.78
N ALA A 115 12.18 0.17 -6.30
CA ALA A 115 13.55 0.17 -5.81
C ALA A 115 14.42 -0.56 -6.84
N ILE A 116 15.53 0.05 -7.23
CA ILE A 116 16.48 -0.50 -8.21
C ILE A 116 17.81 -0.74 -7.51
N PHE A 117 18.25 -2.00 -7.55
CA PHE A 117 19.55 -2.45 -7.09
C PHE A 117 20.37 -2.89 -8.30
N THR A 118 21.65 -2.55 -8.31
CA THR A 118 22.57 -2.90 -9.39
C THR A 118 23.88 -3.39 -8.80
N ARG A 119 24.46 -4.45 -9.37
CA ARG A 119 25.80 -4.90 -9.03
C ARG A 119 26.61 -5.19 -10.28
N VAL A 120 27.93 -5.05 -10.13
CA VAL A 120 28.87 -5.44 -11.17
C VAL A 120 28.77 -6.95 -11.39
N HIS A 121 28.77 -7.35 -12.65
CA HIS A 121 28.76 -8.73 -13.09
C HIS A 121 29.91 -8.90 -14.08
N GLN A 122 30.80 -9.84 -13.80
CA GLN A 122 32.00 -10.10 -14.59
C GLN A 122 32.13 -11.60 -14.82
N ARG A 123 32.79 -11.98 -15.90
CA ARG A 123 33.19 -13.37 -16.16
C ARG A 123 34.68 -13.53 -15.91
N ASP A 124 35.06 -14.56 -15.18
CA ASP A 124 36.45 -14.99 -15.09
C ASP A 124 36.87 -15.67 -16.41
N GLU A 125 37.82 -15.08 -17.13
CA GLU A 125 38.23 -15.62 -18.44
C GLU A 125 39.02 -16.94 -18.35
N VAL A 126 39.54 -17.30 -17.17
CA VAL A 126 40.30 -18.54 -16.95
C VAL A 126 39.38 -19.69 -16.56
N THR A 127 38.48 -19.47 -15.60
CA THR A 127 37.57 -20.51 -15.08
C THR A 127 36.23 -20.57 -15.81
N GLY A 128 35.83 -19.47 -16.46
CA GLY A 128 34.51 -19.29 -17.05
C GLY A 128 33.40 -18.97 -16.03
N GLU A 129 33.73 -18.87 -14.74
CA GLU A 129 32.77 -18.60 -13.66
C GLU A 129 32.29 -17.14 -13.66
N GLU A 130 31.03 -16.93 -13.26
CA GLU A 130 30.48 -15.57 -13.08
C GLU A 130 30.86 -15.03 -11.70
N VAL A 131 31.39 -13.82 -11.67
CA VAL A 131 31.80 -13.08 -10.49
C VAL A 131 30.88 -11.89 -10.31
N TYR A 132 30.25 -11.80 -9.14
CA TYR A 132 29.35 -10.71 -8.80
C TYR A 132 29.96 -9.82 -7.72
N GLY A 133 29.92 -8.51 -7.96
CA GLY A 133 30.26 -7.51 -6.97
C GLY A 133 29.19 -7.35 -5.89
N ASN A 134 29.44 -6.44 -4.97
CA ASN A 134 28.43 -5.99 -4.02
C ASN A 134 27.33 -5.20 -4.73
N TRP A 135 26.11 -5.28 -4.21
CA TRP A 135 25.03 -4.37 -4.60
C TRP A 135 25.41 -2.92 -4.31
N ASP A 136 25.03 -2.02 -5.22
CA ASP A 136 25.21 -0.57 -5.08
C ASP A 136 24.52 -0.01 -3.82
N LYS A 137 23.45 -0.68 -3.38
CA LYS A 137 22.69 -0.36 -2.17
C LYS A 137 22.34 -1.65 -1.42
N ILE A 138 22.43 -1.61 -0.10
CA ILE A 138 22.03 -2.73 0.77
C ILE A 138 20.50 -2.75 0.95
N SER A 139 19.87 -1.58 0.97
CA SER A 139 18.41 -1.44 1.09
C SER A 139 17.90 -0.12 0.51
N GLN A 140 16.59 -0.06 0.28
CA GLN A 140 15.84 1.14 -0.08
C GLN A 140 14.49 1.17 0.66
N ASP A 141 13.95 2.37 0.85
CA ASP A 141 12.70 2.58 1.55
C ASP A 141 11.57 2.97 0.59
N PHE A 142 10.43 2.31 0.74
CA PHE A 142 9.14 2.74 0.22
C PHE A 142 8.39 3.53 1.29
N ASN A 143 8.05 4.77 0.96
CA ASN A 143 7.25 5.64 1.83
C ASN A 143 5.83 5.10 1.98
N ALA A 144 5.17 5.37 3.12
CA ALA A 144 3.74 5.09 3.27
C ALA A 144 2.92 5.74 2.15
N ILE A 145 1.79 5.11 1.79
CA ILE A 145 0.85 5.66 0.81
C ILE A 145 -0.41 6.07 1.54
N ASP A 146 -0.73 7.36 1.44
CA ASP A 146 -1.95 7.92 2.05
C ASP A 146 -3.18 7.41 1.30
N ILE A 147 -4.06 6.73 2.04
CA ILE A 147 -5.33 6.24 1.52
C ILE A 147 -6.37 7.34 1.69
N PRO A 148 -7.07 7.75 0.61
CA PRO A 148 -8.10 8.78 0.69
C PRO A 148 -9.17 8.48 1.74
N LYS A 149 -9.56 9.50 2.51
CA LYS A 149 -10.73 9.39 3.39
C LYS A 149 -11.98 9.68 2.57
N ILE A 150 -12.94 8.75 2.60
CA ILE A 150 -14.22 8.88 1.90
C ILE A 150 -15.32 8.81 2.94
N PHE A 151 -16.15 9.86 3.06
CA PHE A 151 -17.22 9.87 4.06
C PHE A 151 -18.19 8.71 3.87
N GLY A 152 -18.57 8.08 4.97
CA GLY A 152 -19.47 6.91 4.98
C GLY A 152 -18.83 5.62 4.46
N TYR A 153 -17.51 5.60 4.27
CA TYR A 153 -16.75 4.44 3.85
C TYR A 153 -15.43 4.30 4.62
N THR A 154 -15.12 3.09 5.04
CA THR A 154 -13.85 2.75 5.71
C THR A 154 -12.97 1.90 4.79
N ALA A 155 -11.71 2.31 4.59
CA ALA A 155 -10.75 1.53 3.82
C ALA A 155 -10.44 0.19 4.50
N THR A 156 -10.29 -0.89 3.72
CA THR A 156 -10.04 -2.24 4.26
C THR A 156 -8.68 -2.40 4.92
N SER A 157 -7.70 -1.60 4.53
CA SER A 157 -6.33 -1.66 5.01
C SER A 157 -5.59 -0.36 4.74
N SER A 158 -4.42 -0.21 5.36
CA SER A 158 -3.48 0.90 5.18
C SER A 158 -2.19 0.41 4.53
N VAL A 159 -1.43 1.30 3.89
CA VAL A 159 -0.12 0.98 3.31
C VAL A 159 0.97 1.77 4.03
N GLY A 160 1.72 1.08 4.89
CA GLY A 160 2.81 1.67 5.68
C GLY A 160 4.12 1.84 4.92
N LYS A 161 5.12 2.37 5.62
CA LYS A 161 6.52 2.36 5.16
C LYS A 161 7.02 0.92 5.09
N MET A 162 7.84 0.61 4.09
CA MET A 162 8.48 -0.69 3.92
C MET A 162 9.94 -0.49 3.51
N THR A 163 10.87 -1.23 4.12
CA THR A 163 12.26 -1.29 3.67
C THR A 163 12.44 -2.56 2.85
N VAL A 164 13.07 -2.45 1.68
CA VAL A 164 13.35 -3.56 0.76
C VAL A 164 14.85 -3.72 0.54
N THR A 165 15.27 -4.95 0.30
CA THR A 165 16.63 -5.39 -0.05
C THR A 165 16.65 -5.99 -1.46
N PRO A 166 17.83 -6.27 -2.04
CA PRO A 166 17.93 -6.95 -3.34
C PRO A 166 17.23 -8.33 -3.42
N ASP A 167 17.03 -8.99 -2.27
CA ASP A 167 16.37 -10.30 -2.17
C ASP A 167 14.87 -10.20 -1.87
N SER A 168 14.35 -8.98 -1.67
CA SER A 168 12.93 -8.77 -1.41
C SER A 168 12.10 -9.14 -2.64
N GLN A 169 10.83 -9.50 -2.42
CA GLN A 169 9.89 -9.77 -3.50
C GLN A 169 9.05 -8.54 -3.79
N SER A 170 8.64 -8.39 -5.06
CA SER A 170 7.66 -7.38 -5.45
C SER A 170 6.30 -7.70 -4.84
N GLU A 171 5.53 -6.67 -4.46
CA GLU A 171 4.21 -6.84 -3.85
C GLU A 171 3.12 -6.08 -4.61
N ASN A 172 1.91 -6.65 -4.59
CA ASN A 172 0.71 -6.04 -5.15
C ASN A 172 -0.36 -5.96 -4.05
N ILE A 173 -0.68 -4.75 -3.62
CA ILE A 173 -1.67 -4.48 -2.59
C ILE A 173 -2.94 -3.95 -3.26
N THR A 174 -4.10 -4.45 -2.84
CA THR A 174 -5.39 -3.89 -3.23
C THR A 174 -6.12 -3.39 -2.00
N ILE A 175 -6.46 -2.10 -2.01
CA ILE A 175 -7.26 -1.44 -0.98
C ILE A 175 -8.66 -1.24 -1.55
N THR A 176 -9.68 -1.67 -0.81
CA THR A 176 -11.08 -1.39 -1.14
C THR A 176 -11.72 -0.64 0.02
N TYR A 177 -12.98 -0.24 -0.13
CA TYR A 177 -13.74 0.41 0.93
C TYR A 177 -14.97 -0.40 1.31
N THR A 178 -15.24 -0.45 2.60
CA THR A 178 -16.48 -1.00 3.17
C THR A 178 -17.41 0.15 3.50
N ALA A 179 -18.67 0.08 3.05
CA ALA A 179 -19.68 1.06 3.41
C ALA A 179 -19.99 1.00 4.91
N ASP A 180 -19.91 2.15 5.57
CA ASP A 180 -20.19 2.31 7.00
C ASP A 180 -21.68 2.19 7.29
N ILE A 181 -22.02 1.85 8.53
CA ILE A 181 -23.40 1.86 9.02
C ILE A 181 -23.81 3.28 9.35
N GLN A 182 -24.94 3.68 8.78
CA GLN A 182 -25.59 4.96 8.98
C GLN A 182 -26.87 4.78 9.80
N ASN A 183 -27.24 5.81 10.54
CA ASN A 183 -28.44 5.85 11.36
C ASN A 183 -29.36 6.96 10.86
N ASN A 184 -30.67 6.71 10.84
CA ASN A 184 -31.67 7.74 10.62
C ASN A 184 -32.94 7.42 11.44
N LYS A 185 -33.95 8.30 11.36
CA LYS A 185 -35.20 8.15 12.10
C LYS A 185 -36.41 8.57 11.27
N ILE A 186 -37.55 7.99 11.60
CA ILE A 186 -38.89 8.41 11.18
C ILE A 186 -39.51 9.15 12.35
N VAL A 187 -40.09 10.31 12.12
CA VAL A 187 -40.77 11.12 13.12
C VAL A 187 -42.24 11.24 12.69
N ILE A 188 -43.16 10.87 13.57
CA ILE A 188 -44.60 11.09 13.36
C ILE A 188 -44.96 12.44 13.98
N ILE A 189 -45.50 13.35 13.17
CA ILE A 189 -45.78 14.74 13.54
C ILE A 189 -47.29 14.97 13.51
N ASP A 190 -47.81 15.55 14.58
CA ASP A 190 -49.18 16.00 14.70
C ASP A 190 -49.32 17.44 14.18
N ASP A 191 -50.06 17.62 13.09
CA ASP A 191 -50.27 18.93 12.47
C ASP A 191 -51.24 19.82 13.27
N GLU A 192 -52.15 19.21 14.04
CA GLU A 192 -53.21 19.92 14.78
C GLU A 192 -52.75 20.28 16.20
N SER A 193 -51.76 19.55 16.74
CA SER A 193 -51.05 19.90 17.99
C SER A 193 -49.75 20.68 17.77
N HIS A 194 -49.76 21.68 16.86
CA HIS A 194 -48.65 22.63 16.65
C HIS A 194 -47.32 21.97 16.23
N GLY A 195 -47.37 20.84 15.51
CA GLY A 195 -46.18 20.11 15.06
C GLY A 195 -45.55 19.24 16.15
N SER A 196 -46.31 18.86 17.17
CA SER A 196 -45.81 18.00 18.25
C SER A 196 -45.40 16.62 17.71
N GLN A 197 -44.29 16.09 18.21
CA GLN A 197 -43.82 14.75 17.84
C GLN A 197 -44.55 13.69 18.66
N ILE A 198 -45.28 12.81 17.98
CA ILE A 198 -46.03 11.72 18.61
C ILE A 198 -45.10 10.54 18.92
N ASN A 199 -44.27 10.16 17.93
CA ASN A 199 -43.38 9.01 18.04
C ASN A 199 -42.14 9.18 17.15
N THR A 200 -41.05 8.48 17.49
CA THR A 200 -39.83 8.40 16.71
C THR A 200 -39.37 6.95 16.57
N VAL A 201 -39.12 6.49 15.34
CA VAL A 201 -38.61 5.15 15.04
C VAL A 201 -37.22 5.26 14.40
N GLY A 202 -36.19 4.79 15.10
CA GLY A 202 -34.82 4.73 14.59
C GLY A 202 -34.60 3.53 13.67
N PHE A 203 -33.79 3.70 12.63
CA PHE A 203 -33.42 2.63 11.72
C PHE A 203 -32.01 2.85 11.14
N THR A 204 -31.39 1.77 10.69
CA THR A 204 -29.98 1.78 10.26
C THR A 204 -29.79 1.08 8.92
N GLY A 205 -28.73 1.43 8.21
CA GLY A 205 -28.34 0.76 6.98
C GLY A 205 -27.00 1.26 6.46
N LYS A 206 -26.45 0.57 5.46
CA LYS A 206 -25.13 0.92 4.92
C LYS A 206 -25.20 2.11 3.98
N THR A 207 -24.17 2.96 3.97
CA THR A 207 -24.02 4.06 3.01
C THR A 207 -24.27 3.60 1.58
N GLY A 208 -25.07 4.36 0.83
CA GLY A 208 -25.43 4.08 -0.57
C GLY A 208 -26.42 2.93 -0.77
N LYS A 209 -26.87 2.26 0.30
CA LYS A 209 -27.94 1.25 0.22
C LYS A 209 -29.29 1.86 0.53
N SER A 210 -30.32 1.30 -0.09
CA SER A 210 -31.71 1.66 0.17
C SER A 210 -32.39 0.58 1.01
N ILE A 211 -33.29 1.02 1.87
CA ILE A 211 -34.22 0.13 2.58
C ILE A 211 -35.65 0.59 2.32
N ALA A 212 -36.59 -0.35 2.37
CA ALA A 212 -38.00 -0.02 2.47
C ALA A 212 -38.34 0.29 3.93
N TRP A 213 -39.03 1.39 4.17
CA TRP A 213 -39.56 1.75 5.47
C TRP A 213 -41.09 1.71 5.44
N GLN A 214 -41.68 1.45 6.61
CA GLN A 214 -43.12 1.47 6.83
C GLN A 214 -43.41 1.90 8.27
N VAL A 215 -44.51 2.61 8.49
CA VAL A 215 -44.96 3.05 9.80
C VAL A 215 -46.47 2.83 9.94
N THR A 216 -46.91 2.54 11.16
CA THR A 216 -48.33 2.43 11.49
C THR A 216 -48.81 3.76 12.10
N ILE A 217 -49.93 4.28 11.60
CA ILE A 217 -50.54 5.49 12.16
C ILE A 217 -51.11 5.18 13.55
N PRO A 218 -50.82 5.99 14.58
CA PRO A 218 -51.37 5.81 15.91
C PRO A 218 -52.90 5.80 15.93
N GLU A 219 -53.48 5.16 16.94
CA GLU A 219 -54.92 5.20 17.18
C GLU A 219 -55.41 6.65 17.36
N ASN A 220 -56.63 6.94 16.92
CA ASN A 220 -57.24 8.28 16.90
C ASN A 220 -56.62 9.31 15.95
N TYR A 221 -55.64 8.93 15.13
CA TYR A 221 -55.11 9.79 14.06
C TYR A 221 -55.42 9.25 12.66
N ASP A 222 -55.53 10.16 11.69
CA ASP A 222 -55.54 9.90 10.26
C ASP A 222 -54.25 10.43 9.61
N LEU A 223 -53.79 9.80 8.53
CA LEU A 223 -52.68 10.33 7.73
C LEU A 223 -53.06 11.69 7.14
N ALA A 224 -52.19 12.69 7.25
CA ALA A 224 -52.39 14.00 6.63
C ALA A 224 -52.44 13.89 5.10
N ALA A 225 -53.15 14.81 4.45
CA ALA A 225 -53.37 14.76 3.00
C ALA A 225 -52.04 14.74 2.22
N GLY A 226 -51.87 13.74 1.35
CA GLY A 226 -50.64 13.58 0.55
C GLY A 226 -49.46 12.92 1.29
N GLY A 227 -49.63 12.56 2.56
CA GLY A 227 -48.63 11.82 3.34
C GLY A 227 -48.39 10.39 2.83
N LYS A 228 -47.31 9.78 3.30
CA LYS A 228 -46.95 8.37 3.00
C LYS A 228 -46.68 7.62 4.29
N ILE A 229 -47.16 6.38 4.36
CA ILE A 229 -46.86 5.45 5.46
C ILE A 229 -45.75 4.47 5.13
N SER A 230 -45.27 4.47 3.88
CA SER A 230 -44.16 3.64 3.43
C SER A 230 -43.42 4.28 2.28
N GLY A 231 -42.18 3.84 2.06
CA GLY A 231 -41.34 4.32 0.97
C GLY A 231 -39.97 3.66 0.98
N ASN A 232 -39.07 4.17 0.13
CA ASN A 232 -37.67 3.78 0.14
C ASN A 232 -36.82 4.92 0.70
N TYR A 233 -35.82 4.57 1.51
CA TYR A 233 -34.84 5.50 2.03
C TYR A 233 -33.43 5.04 1.64
N THR A 234 -32.64 5.93 1.04
CA THR A 234 -31.23 5.67 0.72
C THR A 234 -30.33 6.38 1.73
N PHE A 235 -29.42 5.64 2.35
CA PHE A 235 -28.50 6.21 3.34
C PHE A 235 -27.40 7.02 2.66
N ASN A 236 -27.33 8.30 2.97
CA ASN A 236 -26.26 9.17 2.50
C ASN A 236 -24.99 9.00 3.36
N ALA A 237 -23.83 9.39 2.84
CA ALA A 237 -22.59 9.39 3.61
C ALA A 237 -22.57 10.47 4.72
N VAL A 238 -23.27 11.58 4.46
CA VAL A 238 -23.38 12.77 5.32
C VAL A 238 -24.81 13.29 5.24
N ASN A 239 -25.21 14.11 6.22
CA ASN A 239 -26.48 14.85 6.23
C ASN A 239 -27.71 13.94 5.99
N GLN A 240 -27.92 12.96 6.86
CA GLN A 240 -29.16 12.18 6.85
C GLN A 240 -30.35 13.09 7.15
N ILE A 241 -31.41 12.95 6.37
CA ILE A 241 -32.65 13.72 6.55
C ILE A 241 -33.68 12.78 7.19
N PRO A 242 -34.19 13.09 8.40
CA PRO A 242 -35.28 12.32 9.00
C PRO A 242 -36.48 12.24 8.07
N ILE A 243 -37.18 11.11 8.12
CA ILE A 243 -38.47 10.98 7.44
C ILE A 243 -39.53 11.55 8.36
N GLU A 244 -40.35 12.47 7.86
CA GLU A 244 -41.47 13.04 8.60
C GLU A 244 -42.79 12.47 8.05
N VAL A 245 -43.63 11.97 8.95
CA VAL A 245 -44.95 11.44 8.64
C VAL A 245 -45.97 12.27 9.40
N HIS A 246 -46.68 13.12 8.66
CA HIS A 246 -47.66 14.03 9.21
C HIS A 246 -49.02 13.35 9.37
N VAL A 247 -49.66 13.58 10.51
CA VAL A 247 -50.98 13.06 10.87
C VAL A 247 -51.85 14.17 11.43
N ARG A 248 -53.16 13.93 11.41
CA ARG A 248 -54.19 14.80 11.97
C ARG A 248 -55.13 14.01 12.86
N HIS A 249 -55.89 14.67 13.71
CA HIS A 249 -56.84 14.01 14.59
C HIS A 249 -57.98 13.39 13.79
N LYS A 250 -58.54 12.29 14.28
CA LYS A 250 -59.80 11.74 13.81
C LYS A 250 -60.94 12.46 14.52
N HIS A 251 -61.93 12.86 13.76
CA HIS A 251 -63.15 13.48 14.27
C HIS A 251 -64.35 12.55 14.08
N VAL A 252 -65.22 12.49 15.08
CA VAL A 252 -66.48 11.76 15.02
C VAL A 252 -67.63 12.69 15.39
N GLN A 253 -68.77 12.51 14.74
CA GLN A 253 -69.97 13.26 15.05
C GLN A 253 -70.72 12.55 16.19
N ASP A 254 -71.20 13.31 17.17
CA ASP A 254 -72.00 12.81 18.30
C ASP A 254 -73.22 13.72 18.53
N ASP A 255 -74.24 13.21 19.22
CA ASP A 255 -75.47 13.94 19.51
C ASP A 255 -75.52 14.38 20.97
N GLU A 256 -75.61 15.68 21.20
CA GLU A 256 -75.85 16.23 22.53
C GLU A 256 -77.28 16.73 22.63
N SER A 257 -77.98 16.38 23.71
CA SER A 257 -79.32 16.91 23.99
C SER A 257 -79.45 17.45 25.41
N LYS A 258 -80.25 18.51 25.55
CA LYS A 258 -80.58 19.12 26.83
C LYS A 258 -82.09 19.34 26.91
N SER A 259 -82.68 18.81 27.97
CA SER A 259 -84.10 18.97 28.27
C SER A 259 -84.32 20.11 29.27
N VAL A 260 -85.29 20.97 28.98
CA VAL A 260 -85.79 22.00 29.89
C VAL A 260 -87.21 21.62 30.28
N THR A 261 -87.45 21.48 31.59
CA THR A 261 -88.77 21.17 32.13
C THR A 261 -89.41 22.41 32.73
N ARG A 262 -90.73 22.53 32.58
CA ARG A 262 -91.55 23.43 33.40
C ARG A 262 -92.63 22.61 34.09
N THR A 263 -92.80 22.83 35.38
CA THR A 263 -93.85 22.18 36.18
C THR A 263 -94.94 23.20 36.47
N ILE A 264 -96.16 22.89 36.05
CA ILE A 264 -97.35 23.68 36.35
C ILE A 264 -98.05 23.01 37.53
N VAL A 265 -98.07 23.69 38.68
CA VAL A 265 -98.74 23.20 39.89
C VAL A 265 -100.10 23.87 40.02
N THR A 266 -101.16 23.07 40.06
CA THR A 266 -102.52 23.55 40.26
C THR A 266 -102.93 23.25 41.69
N ASN A 267 -103.23 24.30 42.46
CA ASN A 267 -103.60 24.18 43.87
C ASN A 267 -105.02 24.70 44.09
N LEU A 268 -105.98 23.79 44.21
CA LEU A 268 -107.40 24.11 44.44
C LEU A 268 -107.77 23.87 45.91
N PRO A 269 -108.57 24.73 46.56
CA PRO A 269 -108.91 24.58 47.97
C PRO A 269 -109.66 23.28 48.26
N GLY A 270 -109.18 22.50 49.23
CA GLY A 270 -109.82 21.25 49.69
C GLY A 270 -109.52 20.01 48.84
N LEU A 271 -108.62 20.11 47.85
CA LEU A 271 -108.16 19.00 47.01
C LEU A 271 -106.64 18.85 47.08
N ASP A 272 -106.16 17.65 46.75
CA ASP A 272 -104.72 17.39 46.65
C ASP A 272 -104.09 18.17 45.50
N LYS A 273 -102.84 18.60 45.71
CA LYS A 273 -102.05 19.30 44.68
C LYS A 273 -101.90 18.42 43.44
N SER A 274 -102.11 19.01 42.27
CA SER A 274 -101.86 18.35 40.98
C SER A 274 -100.72 19.04 40.25
N GLU A 275 -99.75 18.27 39.77
CA GLU A 275 -98.60 18.77 39.01
C GLU A 275 -98.61 18.20 37.59
N ILE A 276 -98.43 19.06 36.60
CA ILE A 276 -98.20 18.68 35.21
C ILE A 276 -96.80 19.14 34.83
N VAL A 277 -95.93 18.19 34.48
CA VAL A 277 -94.58 18.47 33.96
C VAL A 277 -94.64 18.49 32.44
N GLN A 278 -94.14 19.57 31.85
CA GLN A 278 -93.90 19.66 30.40
C GLN A 278 -92.40 19.75 30.15
N THR A 279 -91.92 19.02 29.14
CA THR A 279 -90.50 18.94 28.80
C THR A 279 -90.30 19.34 27.35
N VAL A 280 -89.33 20.22 27.09
CA VAL A 280 -88.81 20.50 25.74
C VAL A 280 -87.37 20.04 25.68
N THR A 281 -87.02 19.25 24.67
CA THR A 281 -85.66 18.79 24.43
C THR A 281 -85.08 19.53 23.22
N PHE A 282 -83.89 20.10 23.41
CA PHE A 282 -83.08 20.67 22.34
C PHE A 282 -81.93 19.71 22.06
N SER A 283 -81.67 19.41 20.79
CA SER A 283 -80.55 18.57 20.37
C SER A 283 -79.68 19.31 19.35
N ARG A 284 -78.38 19.05 19.39
CA ARG A 284 -77.41 19.50 18.37
C ARG A 284 -76.41 18.38 18.08
N ILE A 285 -75.85 18.40 16.87
CA ILE A 285 -74.71 17.57 16.51
C ILE A 285 -73.44 18.28 16.99
N ILE A 286 -72.56 17.55 17.66
CA ILE A 286 -71.22 17.99 18.02
C ILE A 286 -70.20 17.23 17.19
N ASP A 287 -69.11 17.90 16.84
CA ASP A 287 -67.92 17.27 16.26
C ASP A 287 -66.94 17.05 17.42
N LYS A 288 -66.57 15.79 17.65
CA LYS A 288 -65.70 15.37 18.74
C LYS A 288 -64.36 14.93 18.18
N ASP A 289 -63.31 15.56 18.65
CA ASP A 289 -61.93 15.18 18.39
C ASP A 289 -61.52 13.98 19.25
N LEU A 290 -61.01 12.92 18.62
CA LEU A 290 -60.66 11.67 19.32
C LEU A 290 -59.30 11.70 20.03
N VAL A 291 -58.48 12.73 19.80
CA VAL A 291 -57.16 12.87 20.42
C VAL A 291 -57.24 13.75 21.67
N ASP A 292 -57.88 14.92 21.59
CA ASP A 292 -57.98 15.85 22.72
C ASP A 292 -59.32 15.79 23.47
N GLY A 293 -60.34 15.18 22.86
CA GLY A 293 -61.65 14.95 23.46
C GLY A 293 -62.63 16.14 23.40
N ASN A 294 -62.26 17.22 22.72
CA ASN A 294 -63.07 18.45 22.60
C ASN A 294 -64.12 18.40 21.48
#